data_AF-A0A0L6UYI2-F1
#
_entry.id   AF-A0A0L6UYI2-F1
#
_cell.length_a   1.000
_cell.length_b   1.000
_cell.length_c   1.000
_cell.angle_alpha   90.00
_cell.angle_beta   90.00
_cell.angle_gamma   90.00
#
_symmetry.space_group_name_H-M   'P 1'
#
loop_
_entity.id
_entity.type
_entity.pdbx_description
1 polymer ?
#
loop_
_entity_poly.entity_id
_entity_poly.type
_entity_poly.pdbx_seq_one_letter_code
_entity_poly.pdbx_strand_id
1 'polypeptide(L)'
;FKKNQDLMKKYNLPSLSDLSYGELPEDSTCSPHITFTTKSFFNPPHKDTEDISPFAFVLFLPTCSSDGTLVDGSEYDVTSGPFLFPDHKFGINFDHQHGIFKMIWQANKYTHCPDKQGFCFGNQLIT
;
A
#
# COMPACT_ATOMS: atom_id res chain seq x y z
N PHE A 1 -0.45 -15.84 -8.95
CA PHE A 1 -0.88 -16.76 -7.87
C PHE A 1 -0.06 -18.06 -7.84
N LYS A 2 -0.23 -19.00 -8.80
CA LYS A 2 0.41 -20.34 -8.78
C LYS A 2 1.93 -20.33 -8.57
N LYS A 3 2.65 -19.50 -9.34
CA LYS A 3 4.11 -19.35 -9.22
C LYS A 3 4.56 -18.96 -7.80
N ASN A 4 3.82 -18.10 -7.10
CA ASN A 4 4.16 -17.70 -5.74
C ASN A 4 3.87 -18.82 -4.74
N GLN A 5 2.78 -19.56 -4.92
CA GLN A 5 2.50 -20.77 -4.14
C GLN A 5 3.58 -21.83 -4.31
N ASP A 6 4.04 -22.06 -5.55
CA ASP A 6 5.11 -23.03 -5.83
C ASP A 6 6.41 -22.63 -5.12
N LEU A 7 6.72 -21.33 -5.06
CA LEU A 7 7.86 -20.80 -4.30
C LEU A 7 7.68 -20.96 -2.78
N MET A 8 6.49 -20.69 -2.24
CA MET A 8 6.21 -20.89 -0.83
C MET A 8 6.40 -22.35 -0.42
N LYS A 9 5.85 -23.29 -1.21
CA LYS A 9 6.03 -24.74 -0.97
C LYS A 9 7.48 -25.16 -1.08
N LYS A 10 8.20 -24.67 -2.09
CA LYS A 10 9.62 -24.98 -2.32
C LYS A 10 10.52 -24.56 -1.15
N TYR A 11 10.25 -23.40 -0.54
CA TYR A 11 11.09 -22.82 0.50
C TYR A 11 10.47 -22.88 1.90
N ASN A 12 9.35 -23.57 2.06
CA ASN A 12 8.57 -23.66 3.31
C ASN A 12 8.26 -22.27 3.91
N LEU A 13 7.86 -21.32 3.06
CA LEU A 13 7.51 -19.97 3.49
C LEU A 13 6.12 -19.98 4.14
N PRO A 14 5.96 -19.37 5.33
CA PRO A 14 4.67 -19.30 6.00
C PRO A 14 3.69 -18.41 5.23
N SER A 15 2.40 -18.69 5.39
CA SER A 15 1.32 -17.76 5.10
C SER A 15 1.41 -16.50 5.97
N LEU A 16 0.75 -15.43 5.53
CA LEU A 16 0.52 -14.25 6.37
C LEU A 16 -0.28 -14.60 7.64
N SER A 17 -1.18 -15.58 7.56
CA SER A 17 -2.01 -16.01 8.69
C SER A 17 -1.31 -16.98 9.64
N ASP A 18 -0.12 -17.47 9.29
CA ASP A 18 0.54 -18.49 10.10
C ASP A 18 1.14 -17.86 11.35
N LEU A 19 0.76 -18.40 12.51
CA LEU A 19 1.25 -17.94 13.80
C LEU A 19 2.62 -18.54 14.15
N SER A 20 3.14 -19.44 13.32
CA SER A 20 4.40 -20.14 13.55
C SER A 20 5.11 -20.48 12.24
N TYR A 21 6.44 -20.59 12.29
CA TYR A 21 7.26 -20.99 11.15
C TYR A 21 7.33 -22.51 11.04
N GLY A 22 7.43 -23.03 9.82
CA GLY A 22 7.76 -24.44 9.56
C GLY A 22 6.59 -25.32 9.14
N GLU A 23 5.35 -24.81 9.20
CA GLU A 23 4.19 -25.50 8.65
C GLU A 23 4.18 -25.41 7.11
N LEU A 24 3.82 -26.52 6.46
CA LEU A 24 3.75 -26.58 5.00
C LEU A 24 2.51 -25.80 4.51
N PRO A 25 2.63 -24.95 3.48
CA PRO A 25 1.49 -24.23 2.92
C PRO A 25 0.42 -25.19 2.36
N GLU A 26 -0.84 -24.96 2.72
CA GLU A 26 -1.99 -25.61 2.07
C GLU A 26 -2.17 -25.10 0.63
N ASP A 27 -2.98 -25.79 -0.16
CA ASP A 27 -3.37 -25.35 -1.51
C ASP A 27 -4.19 -24.05 -1.51
N SER A 28 -4.78 -23.70 -0.37
CA SER A 28 -5.49 -22.44 -0.12
C SER A 28 -4.54 -21.31 0.31
N THR A 29 -3.33 -21.66 0.75
CA THR A 29 -2.37 -20.70 1.31
C THR A 29 -1.88 -19.76 0.23
N CYS A 30 -1.99 -18.46 0.49
CA CYS A 30 -1.43 -17.42 -0.36
C CYS A 30 -0.30 -16.71 0.38
N SER A 31 0.78 -16.42 -0.35
CA SER A 31 1.77 -15.44 0.11
C SER A 31 1.05 -14.11 0.11
N PRO A 32 1.15 -13.31 1.18
CA PRO A 32 0.70 -11.93 1.06
C PRO A 32 1.47 -11.32 -0.11
N HIS A 33 0.75 -10.70 -1.05
CA HIS A 33 1.40 -9.90 -2.08
C HIS A 33 1.78 -8.58 -1.40
N ILE A 34 2.86 -8.60 -0.62
CA ILE A 34 3.39 -7.39 0.01
C ILE A 34 4.28 -6.72 -1.03
N THR A 35 3.74 -5.70 -1.68
CA THR A 35 4.54 -4.81 -2.50
C THR A 35 5.14 -3.74 -1.60
N PHE A 36 6.46 -3.67 -1.54
CA PHE A 36 7.16 -2.56 -0.89
C PHE A 36 7.59 -1.57 -1.96
N THR A 37 7.05 -0.36 -1.90
CA THR A 37 7.34 0.69 -2.88
C THR A 37 8.03 1.84 -2.18
N THR A 38 9.28 2.11 -2.57
CA THR A 38 10.06 3.25 -2.09
C THR A 38 10.30 4.24 -3.22
N LYS A 39 10.53 5.51 -2.88
CA LYS A 39 10.90 6.60 -3.84
C LYS A 39 9.80 6.92 -4.85
N SER A 40 8.88 7.80 -4.46
CA SER A 40 7.86 8.43 -5.32
C SER A 40 7.16 7.44 -6.25
N PHE A 41 6.53 6.43 -5.65
CA PHE A 41 5.72 5.46 -6.35
C PHE A 41 4.55 6.16 -7.04
N PHE A 42 4.32 5.84 -8.31
CA PHE A 42 3.27 6.45 -9.10
C PHE A 42 2.60 5.39 -9.94
N ASN A 43 1.31 5.24 -9.72
CA ASN A 43 0.42 4.57 -10.63
C ASN A 43 -0.55 5.60 -11.20
N PRO A 44 -0.89 5.52 -12.50
CA PRO A 44 -2.03 6.26 -13.02
C PRO A 44 -3.31 5.87 -12.26
N PRO A 45 -4.37 6.70 -12.27
CA PRO A 45 -5.68 6.33 -11.74
C PRO A 45 -6.14 4.96 -12.25
N HIS A 46 -6.43 4.03 -11.34
CA HIS A 46 -6.82 2.66 -11.69
C HIS A 46 -7.78 2.05 -10.66
N LYS A 47 -8.31 0.89 -11.01
CA LYS A 47 -9.03 -0.03 -10.12
C LYS A 47 -8.38 -1.39 -10.26
N ASP A 48 -8.31 -2.14 -9.17
CA ASP A 48 -7.74 -3.48 -9.17
C ASP A 48 -8.82 -4.50 -9.55
N THR A 49 -9.27 -4.49 -10.81
CA THR A 49 -10.39 -5.33 -11.27
C THR A 49 -10.05 -6.81 -11.37
N GLU A 50 -8.76 -7.13 -11.50
CA GLU A 50 -8.26 -8.50 -11.64
C GLU A 50 -8.02 -9.18 -10.28
N ASP A 51 -8.09 -8.42 -9.19
CA ASP A 51 -7.90 -8.97 -7.85
C ASP A 51 -9.17 -9.71 -7.37
N ILE A 52 -8.96 -10.89 -6.79
CA ILE A 52 -10.04 -11.73 -6.25
C ILE A 52 -10.70 -11.05 -5.05
N SER A 53 -9.89 -10.43 -4.19
CA SER A 53 -10.40 -9.68 -3.05
C SER A 53 -10.90 -8.32 -3.52
N PRO A 54 -12.13 -7.92 -3.15
CA PRO A 54 -12.58 -6.57 -3.43
C PRO A 54 -11.84 -5.52 -2.59
N PHE A 55 -11.22 -5.93 -1.48
CA PHE A 55 -10.51 -5.04 -0.56
C PHE A 55 -8.99 -5.13 -0.74
N ALA A 56 -8.35 -3.96 -0.74
CA ALA A 56 -6.91 -3.83 -0.57
C ALA A 56 -6.61 -3.27 0.83
N PHE A 57 -5.41 -3.58 1.31
CA PHE A 57 -4.86 -3.06 2.56
C PHE A 57 -3.48 -2.46 2.29
N VAL A 58 -3.23 -1.28 2.83
CA VAL A 58 -1.93 -0.60 2.71
C VAL A 58 -1.49 -0.03 4.06
N LEU A 59 -0.18 -0.13 4.31
CA LEU A 59 0.53 0.58 5.36
C LEU A 59 1.44 1.62 4.71
N PHE A 60 1.32 2.87 5.12
CA PHE A 60 2.30 3.90 4.81
C PHE A 60 3.20 4.03 6.03
N LEU A 61 4.47 3.64 5.84
CA LEU A 61 5.51 3.67 6.86
C LEU A 61 6.50 4.77 6.48
N PRO A 62 6.64 5.82 7.30
CA PRO A 62 7.63 6.86 7.08
C PRO A 62 9.02 6.32 7.42
N THR A 63 9.94 6.40 6.47
CA THR A 63 11.32 5.91 6.62
C THR A 63 12.33 6.98 6.26
N CYS A 64 13.43 7.05 7.00
CA CYS A 64 14.60 7.86 6.67
C CYS A 64 15.15 7.43 5.31
N SER A 65 15.27 8.36 4.37
CA SER A 65 15.73 8.03 3.01
C SER A 65 17.21 7.63 2.94
N SER A 66 18.00 7.98 3.97
CA SER A 66 19.42 7.67 4.09
C SER A 66 19.70 6.19 4.34
N ASP A 67 18.93 5.56 5.23
CA ASP A 67 19.22 4.22 5.77
C ASP A 67 17.97 3.33 5.90
N GLY A 68 16.77 3.84 5.60
CA GLY A 68 15.52 3.11 5.64
C GLY A 68 14.97 2.86 7.05
N THR A 69 15.55 3.47 8.09
CA THR A 69 15.00 3.35 9.45
C THR A 69 13.63 4.01 9.54
N LEU A 70 12.77 3.54 10.45
CA LEU A 70 11.51 4.23 10.71
C LEU A 70 11.77 5.61 11.32
N VAL A 71 10.99 6.60 10.90
CA VAL A 71 11.07 7.96 11.46
C VAL A 71 10.36 7.99 12.82
N ASP A 72 11.02 8.56 13.82
CA ASP A 72 10.42 8.87 15.13
C ASP A 72 10.15 10.39 15.28
N GLY A 73 9.28 10.74 16.24
CA GLY A 73 8.46 11.95 16.22
C GLY A 73 9.17 13.32 16.25
N SER A 74 10.50 13.39 16.36
CA SER A 74 11.24 14.67 16.31
C SER A 74 11.73 15.05 14.91
N GLU A 75 11.89 14.08 13.99
CA GLU A 75 12.43 14.32 12.64
C GLU A 75 11.37 14.14 11.54
N TYR A 76 10.09 14.21 11.93
CA TYR A 76 8.97 13.93 11.04
C TYR A 76 8.67 15.09 10.08
N ASP A 77 9.45 15.21 9.00
CA ASP A 77 9.20 16.12 7.87
C ASP A 77 8.87 15.33 6.60
N VAL A 78 7.84 14.48 6.68
CA VAL A 78 7.36 13.72 5.52
C VAL A 78 6.52 14.66 4.66
N THR A 79 7.11 15.12 3.57
CA THR A 79 6.39 15.73 2.44
C THR A 79 6.17 14.66 1.38
N SER A 80 4.91 14.36 1.07
CA SER A 80 4.59 13.32 0.09
C SER A 80 3.37 13.68 -0.74
N GLY A 81 3.19 12.99 -1.87
CA GLY A 81 1.96 13.14 -2.65
C GLY A 81 0.78 12.50 -1.92
N PRO A 82 -0.43 13.08 -2.00
CA PRO A 82 -1.61 12.48 -1.41
C PRO A 82 -1.99 11.17 -2.09
N PHE A 83 -2.73 10.32 -1.39
CA PHE A 83 -3.43 9.19 -1.99
C PHE A 83 -4.83 9.63 -2.43
N LEU A 84 -5.12 9.60 -3.72
CA LEU A 84 -6.30 10.21 -4.31
C LEU A 84 -7.40 9.20 -4.64
N PHE A 85 -8.65 9.63 -4.45
CA PHE A 85 -9.86 8.99 -4.98
C PHE A 85 -10.53 9.94 -6.00
N PRO A 86 -10.03 10.00 -7.26
CA PRO A 86 -10.40 11.00 -8.27
C PRO A 86 -11.90 11.14 -8.48
N ASP A 87 -12.62 10.03 -8.64
CA ASP A 87 -14.08 10.04 -8.89
C ASP A 87 -14.89 10.65 -7.73
N HIS A 88 -14.30 10.72 -6.54
CA HIS A 88 -14.94 11.18 -5.31
C HIS A 88 -14.41 12.54 -4.84
N LYS A 89 -13.45 13.12 -5.57
CA LYS A 89 -12.89 14.45 -5.31
C LYS A 89 -12.33 14.63 -3.88
N PHE A 90 -11.74 13.57 -3.34
CA PHE A 90 -11.00 13.66 -2.09
C PHE A 90 -9.67 12.91 -2.21
N GLY A 91 -8.75 13.27 -1.33
CA GLY A 91 -7.48 12.60 -1.17
C GLY A 91 -7.08 12.59 0.30
N ILE A 92 -6.23 11.65 0.65
CA ILE A 92 -5.62 11.57 1.97
C ILE A 92 -4.28 12.29 1.86
N ASN A 93 -4.18 13.43 2.53
CA ASN A 93 -2.92 14.16 2.67
C ASN A 93 -2.13 13.58 3.84
N PHE A 94 -0.89 13.16 3.60
CA PHE A 94 0.01 12.64 4.63
C PHE A 94 0.92 13.73 5.21
N ASP A 95 0.91 14.93 4.64
CA ASP A 95 1.71 16.05 5.14
C ASP A 95 1.35 16.33 6.60
N HIS A 96 2.38 16.53 7.43
CA HIS A 96 2.26 16.80 8.87
C HIS A 96 1.57 15.68 9.68
N GLN A 97 1.32 14.51 9.10
CA GLN A 97 0.66 13.41 9.80
C GLN A 97 1.68 12.53 10.50
N HIS A 98 1.89 12.73 11.82
CA HIS A 98 2.89 12.00 12.59
C HIS A 98 2.45 10.54 12.84
N GLY A 99 3.08 9.58 12.18
CA GLY A 99 2.97 8.15 12.51
C GLY A 99 2.70 7.23 11.32
N ILE A 100 2.13 6.06 11.62
CA ILE A 100 1.81 5.04 10.62
C ILE A 100 0.37 5.23 10.13
N PHE A 101 0.18 5.37 8.83
CA PHE A 101 -1.15 5.36 8.23
C PHE A 101 -1.52 3.95 7.76
N LYS A 102 -2.73 3.51 8.10
CA LYS A 102 -3.29 2.22 7.70
C LYS A 102 -4.61 2.46 7.00
N MET A 103 -4.81 1.83 5.84
CA MET A 103 -6.04 1.98 5.08
C MET A 103 -6.50 0.67 4.49
N ILE A 104 -7.81 0.46 4.52
CA ILE A 104 -8.53 -0.60 3.82
C ILE A 104 -9.59 0.08 2.96
N TRP A 105 -9.67 -0.29 1.67
CA TRP A 105 -10.69 0.24 0.76
C TRP A 105 -11.08 -0.80 -0.28
N GLN A 106 -12.23 -0.60 -0.94
CA GLN A 106 -12.67 -1.46 -2.04
C GLN A 106 -11.94 -1.08 -3.34
N ALA A 107 -10.73 -1.63 -3.53
CA ALA A 107 -9.83 -1.24 -4.62
C ALA A 107 -10.33 -1.59 -6.01
N ASN A 108 -11.19 -2.62 -6.13
CA ASN A 108 -11.83 -2.97 -7.40
C ASN A 108 -13.01 -2.04 -7.76
N LYS A 109 -13.52 -1.25 -6.79
CA LYS A 109 -14.69 -0.38 -6.97
C LYS A 109 -14.29 1.08 -7.16
N TYR A 110 -13.36 1.55 -6.33
CA TYR A 110 -12.96 2.94 -6.25
C TYR A 110 -11.69 3.19 -7.04
N THR A 111 -11.78 4.07 -8.05
CA THR A 111 -10.59 4.54 -8.77
C THR A 111 -9.67 5.23 -7.78
N HIS A 112 -8.39 4.87 -7.81
CA HIS A 112 -7.39 5.38 -6.88
C HIS A 112 -6.02 5.57 -7.54
N CYS A 113 -5.21 6.48 -6.99
CA CYS A 113 -3.82 6.65 -7.37
C CYS A 113 -3.00 7.38 -6.29
N PRO A 114 -1.71 7.04 -6.13
CA PRO A 114 -0.75 7.92 -5.46
C PRO A 114 -0.34 9.05 -6.40
N ASP A 115 -0.43 10.30 -5.94
CA ASP A 115 0.00 11.44 -6.73
C ASP A 115 1.52 11.61 -6.69
N LYS A 116 2.10 12.00 -7.82
CA LYS A 116 3.52 12.36 -7.98
C LYS A 116 3.74 13.87 -7.88
N GLN A 117 2.92 14.59 -7.11
CA GLN A 117 2.85 16.06 -7.17
C GLN A 117 2.73 16.57 -8.62
N GLY A 118 1.50 16.60 -9.14
CA GLY A 118 1.25 17.30 -10.40
C GLY A 118 -0.16 17.12 -10.95
N PHE A 119 -1.11 17.85 -10.35
CA PHE A 119 -2.43 18.15 -10.91
C PHE A 119 -3.26 16.94 -11.38
N CYS A 120 -4.00 16.34 -10.46
CA CYS A 120 -5.22 15.60 -10.79
C CYS A 120 -6.47 16.18 -10.14
N PHE A 121 -6.54 17.48 -9.85
CA PHE A 121 -7.82 18.13 -9.59
C PHE A 121 -7.85 19.55 -10.15
N GLY A 122 -8.56 19.71 -11.26
CA GLY A 122 -9.08 21.01 -11.66
C GLY A 122 -10.06 21.49 -10.59
N ASN A 123 -9.64 22.50 -9.84
CA ASN A 123 -10.40 23.37 -8.94
C ASN A 123 -11.06 22.74 -7.70
N GLN A 124 -10.78 23.38 -6.56
CA GLN A 124 -11.35 23.26 -5.21
C GLN A 124 -10.78 22.17 -4.30
N LEU A 125 -9.74 22.56 -3.53
CA LEU A 125 -9.54 22.10 -2.16
C LEU A 125 -10.61 22.76 -1.27
N ILE A 126 -11.41 21.96 -0.58
CA ILE A 126 -12.06 22.37 0.68
C ILE A 126 -11.16 21.83 1.79
N THR A 127 -10.82 22.74 2.70
CA THR A 127 -9.88 22.64 3.83
C THR A 127 -10.07 21.41 4.69
#